data_AF-A0A7C6X2E9-F1
#
_entry.id   AF-A0A7C6X2E9-F1
#
_cell.length_a   1.000
_cell.length_b   1.000
_cell.length_c   1.000
_cell.angle_alpha   90.00
_cell.angle_beta   90.00
_cell.angle_gamma   90.00
#
_symmetry.space_group_name_H-M   'P 1'
#
loop_
_entity.id
_entity.type
_entity.pdbx_description
1 polymer ?
#
loop_
_entity_poly.entity_id
_entity_poly.type
_entity_poly.pdbx_seq_one_letter_code
_entity_poly.pdbx_strand_id
1 'polypeptide(L)' 'MFIHLGAQVSIFDEDVIAIMSMEAMDRSKLNKEFLDFQRNLGKVTSVDTSKPKSVVITP' A
#
# COMPACT_ATOMS: atom_id res chain seq x y z
N MET A 1 -9.73 -3.30 14.51
CA MET A 1 -8.82 -4.49 14.50
C MET A 1 -7.49 -4.05 13.90
N PHE A 2 -6.36 -4.71 14.18
CA PHE A 2 -5.09 -4.34 13.56
C PHE A 2 -4.73 -5.28 12.42
N ILE A 3 -4.19 -4.72 11.34
CA ILE A 3 -3.55 -5.48 10.27
C ILE A 3 -2.04 -5.31 10.43
N HIS A 4 -1.35 -6.44 10.65
CA HIS A 4 0.11 -6.49 10.69
C HIS A 4 0.64 -6.83 9.30
N LEU A 5 1.51 -5.96 8.79
CA LEU A 5 2.13 -6.14 7.49
C LEU A 5 3.63 -6.32 7.68
N GLY A 6 4.16 -7.45 7.19
CA GLY A 6 5.58 -7.78 7.30
C GLY A 6 6.12 -7.86 8.73
N ALA A 7 5.24 -7.89 9.75
CA ALA A 7 5.57 -7.71 11.17
C ALA A 7 6.25 -6.37 11.53
N GLN A 8 6.28 -5.40 10.60
CA GLN A 8 6.99 -4.13 10.76
C GLN A 8 6.03 -2.94 10.91
N VAL A 9 4.82 -3.06 10.37
CA VAL A 9 3.81 -2.00 10.44
C VAL A 9 2.51 -2.59 10.95
N SER A 10 1.89 -1.90 11.90
CA SER A 10 0.57 -2.21 12.43
C SER A 10 -0.35 -1.03 12.14
N ILE A 11 -1.47 -1.28 11.50
CA ILE A 11 -2.40 -0.24 11.02
C ILE A 11 -3.79 -0.62 11.50
N PHE A 12 -4.55 0.35 11.99
CA PHE A 12 -5.96 0.14 12.28
C PHE A 12 -6.68 -0.20 10.97
N ASP A 13 -7.53 -1.22 10.99
CA ASP A 13 -8.33 -1.65 9.85
C ASP A 13 -9.18 -0.52 9.26
N GLU A 14 -9.69 0.39 10.10
CA GLU A 14 -10.43 1.57 9.68
C GLU A 14 -9.61 2.58 8.86
N ASP A 15 -8.28 2.57 9.02
CA ASP A 15 -7.36 3.45 8.30
C ASP A 15 -6.84 2.85 6.99
N VAL A 16 -7.23 1.62 6.65
CA VAL A 16 -6.78 0.97 5.42
C VAL A 16 -7.66 1.38 4.24
N ILE A 17 -7.11 2.16 3.32
CA ILE A 17 -7.81 2.60 2.10
C ILE A 17 -7.79 1.52 1.02
N ALA A 18 -6.65 0.84 0.82
CA ALA A 18 -6.53 -0.28 -0.11
C ALA A 18 -5.31 -1.17 0.19
N ILE A 19 -5.41 -2.45 -0.17
CA ILE A 19 -4.30 -3.41 -0.23
C ILE A 19 -4.17 -3.86 -1.69
N MET A 20 -3.06 -3.51 -2.34
CA MET A 20 -2.85 -3.78 -3.77
C MET A 20 -1.70 -4.74 -4.00
N SER A 21 -1.85 -5.66 -4.96
CA SER A 21 -0.73 -6.50 -5.43
C SER A 21 0.23 -5.69 -6.26
N MET A 22 1.53 -5.74 -5.94
CA MET A 22 2.58 -5.06 -6.74
C MET A 22 2.59 -5.54 -8.21
N GLU A 23 2.33 -6.82 -8.48
CA GLU A 23 2.20 -7.34 -9.86
C GLU A 23 1.03 -6.71 -10.62
N ALA A 24 -0.04 -6.33 -9.92
CA ALA A 24 -1.21 -5.71 -10.53
C ALA A 24 -1.01 -4.20 -10.75
N MET A 25 -0.02 -3.59 -10.12
CA MET A 25 0.27 -2.15 -10.29
C MET A 25 0.94 -1.86 -11.63
N ASP A 26 1.81 -2.75 -12.09
CA ASP A 26 2.51 -2.56 -13.35
C ASP A 26 1.64 -2.91 -14.57
N ARG A 27 0.52 -3.61 -14.36
CA ARG A 27 -0.36 -4.10 -15.45
C ARG A 27 -1.46 -3.13 -15.85
N SER A 28 -1.79 -2.14 -15.02
CA SER A 28 -2.92 -1.23 -15.25
C SER A 28 -2.50 0.22 -15.09
N LYS A 29 -2.73 1.04 -16.13
CA LYS A 29 -2.48 2.49 -16.10
C LYS A 29 -3.24 3.17 -14.96
N LEU A 30 -4.49 2.79 -14.73
CA LEU A 30 -5.33 3.31 -13.64
C LEU A 30 -4.74 3.01 -12.26
N ASN A 31 -4.24 1.79 -12.05
CA ASN A 31 -3.63 1.40 -10.77
C ASN A 31 -2.34 2.20 -10.50
N LYS A 32 -1.56 2.43 -11.54
CA LYS A 32 -0.32 3.23 -11.46
C LYS A 32 -0.61 4.69 -11.15
N GLU A 33 -1.55 5.31 -11.86
CA GLU A 33 -1.95 6.71 -11.62
C GLU A 33 -2.52 6.91 -10.22
N PHE A 34 -3.37 5.98 -9.77
CA PHE A 34 -3.91 6.00 -8.40
C PHE A 34 -2.80 5.93 -7.36
N LEU A 35 -1.86 4.99 -7.50
CA LEU A 35 -0.76 4.85 -6.56
C LEU A 35 0.16 6.08 -6.55
N ASP A 36 0.54 6.60 -7.71
CA ASP A 36 1.42 7.76 -7.82
C ASP A 36 0.76 8.99 -7.20
N PHE A 37 -0.55 9.16 -7.37
CA PHE A 37 -1.31 10.19 -6.67
C PHE A 37 -1.24 10.03 -5.15
N GLN A 38 -1.45 8.82 -4.61
CA GLN A 38 -1.38 8.57 -3.17
C GLN A 38 0.03 8.71 -2.61
N ARG A 39 1.08 8.34 -3.37
CA ARG A 39 2.47 8.62 -3.01
C ARG A 39 2.75 10.10 -2.88
N ASN A 40 2.28 10.90 -3.83
CA ASN A 40 2.45 12.36 -3.81
C ASN A 40 1.76 13.01 -2.62
N LEU A 41 0.73 12.38 -2.06
CA LEU A 41 0.06 12.80 -0.83
C LEU A 41 0.75 12.32 0.46
N GLY A 42 1.85 11.56 0.37
CA GLY A 42 2.53 10.99 1.53
C GLY A 42 1.80 9.83 2.20
N LYS A 43 0.74 9.31 1.57
CA LYS A 43 -0.18 8.30 2.13
C LYS A 43 0.31 6.86 1.94
N VAL A 44 1.41 6.67 1.20
CA VAL A 44 1.94 5.35 0.84
C VAL A 44 3.07 4.95 1.78
N THR A 45 2.84 3.91 2.59
CA THR A 45 3.88 3.30 3.43
C THR A 45 4.44 2.05 2.75
N SER A 46 5.74 2.03 2.50
CA SER A 46 6.44 0.86 1.99
C SER A 46 6.75 -0.10 3.14
N VAL A 47 6.28 -1.34 3.02
CA VAL A 47 6.60 -2.42 3.96
C VAL A 47 7.60 -3.34 3.28
N ASP A 48 8.85 -3.31 3.73
CA ASP A 48 9.96 -4.04 3.09
C ASP A 48 10.15 -5.44 3.67
N THR A 49 9.90 -6.46 2.86
CA THR A 49 10.40 -7.83 3.08
C THR A 49 11.07 -8.33 1.80
N SER A 50 12.17 -7.72 1.35
CA SER A 50 13.03 -8.10 0.19
C SER A 50 12.39 -7.99 -1.21
N LYS A 51 11.07 -8.12 -1.31
CA LYS A 51 10.21 -7.73 -2.44
C LYS A 51 8.89 -7.28 -1.83
N PRO A 52 8.49 -6.00 -1.93
CA PRO A 52 7.19 -5.59 -1.43
C PRO A 52 6.12 -6.41 -2.16
N LYS A 53 5.20 -7.04 -1.41
CA LYS A 53 4.05 -7.76 -1.98
C LYS A 53 2.81 -6.87 -2.03
N SER A 54 2.78 -5.82 -1.20
CA SER A 54 1.63 -4.91 -1.08
C SER A 54 2.05 -3.52 -0.61
N VAL A 55 1.28 -2.50 -1.02
CA VAL A 55 1.38 -1.12 -0.52
C VAL A 55 0.17 -0.82 0.34
N VAL A 56 0.36 -0.08 1.42
CA VAL A 56 -0.75 0.47 2.21
C VAL A 56 -0.91 1.95 1.94
N ILE A 57 -2.15 2.34 1.74
CA ILE A 57 -2.58 3.73 1.71
C ILE A 57 -3.26 4.02 3.04
N THR A 58 -2.65 4.87 3.87
CA THR A 58 -3.20 5.37 5.13
C THR A 58 -3.57 6.86 4.98
N PRO A 59 -4.44 7.45 5.83
CA PRO A 59 -4.75 8.88 5.79
C PRO A 59 -3.53 9.81 5.86
#